data_AF-A0A0H3V214-F1
#
_entry.id   AF-A0A0H3V214-F1
#
_cell.length_a   1.000
_cell.length_b   1.000
_cell.length_c   1.000
_cell.angle_alpha   90.00
_cell.angle_beta   90.00
_cell.angle_gamma   90.00
#
_symmetry.space_group_name_H-M   'P 1'
#
loop_
_entity.id
_entity.type
_entity.pdbx_description
1 polymer ?
#
loop_
_entity_poly.entity_id
_entity_poly.type
_entity_poly.pdbx_seq_one_letter_code
_entity_poly.pdbx_strand_id
1 'polypeptide(L)'
;MVQRWLYSTNAKDIAVLYFIFALFSGMAGTAMSLIIRMELAAPGVQYLGGNNQLFNVLVVGHAVLMIFFLVMPALIGGFGNYLLPLMIGASDMSFPRLNNIGFWLLVPALVCLVTSTLVESGAGTGWTVYPPLSSIQSHSGPSVDLAIFALHLTSISSLLGAINFIVTTLNMRTNGMTMHKLPLFVWAIFITAFLLLLSLPVLSAGVTMLLLDRNFNTSFFEVAGGGDPVLYQYLFWFFGHPEVYILIIPGFGVVSHIVSTYSKKPVFGEVSMVYAMASIGLLGFLVWSHHMYIVGLDADTRAYFTSATMIIAIPTGIKIFSWLATIYGGSIRLATPMLFAIAFLFLFTIGGLTGVALANASLDVAFHDTYYVVAHFHYVLSMGAIFSLFAAYYYWSPQILGLYYNEKLAQIQFWLVFVGANIIFLPMHFLGINGMPRRIPDYPDAFAGWNYVASIGSFIAVISLFLFIYILYDQLVNGLNNKATNKSVLYAKSPDFVESNEIFTLNTVKSSYIEFLLTSPPAVHSFNTPAVQS
;
A
#
# COMPACT_ATOMS: atom_id res chain seq x y z
N MET A 1 -29.70 -5.51 9.89
CA MET A 1 -28.76 -5.18 8.79
C MET A 1 -28.27 -3.74 8.86
N VAL A 2 -29.15 -2.73 8.80
CA VAL A 2 -28.78 -1.30 8.85
C VAL A 2 -27.91 -0.96 10.06
N GLN A 3 -28.31 -1.36 11.27
CA GLN A 3 -27.55 -1.08 12.50
C GLN A 3 -26.12 -1.64 12.45
N ARG A 4 -25.93 -2.84 11.88
CA ARG A 4 -24.62 -3.52 11.87
C ARG A 4 -23.65 -2.91 10.86
N TRP A 5 -24.15 -2.49 9.70
CA TRP A 5 -23.29 -2.08 8.58
C TRP A 5 -23.24 -0.57 8.37
N LEU A 6 -24.35 0.17 8.58
CA LEU A 6 -24.36 1.62 8.45
C LEU A 6 -24.00 2.31 9.76
N TYR A 7 -24.61 1.87 10.87
CA TYR A 7 -24.36 2.45 12.21
C TYR A 7 -23.40 1.60 13.03
N SER A 8 -22.47 0.92 12.35
CA SER A 8 -21.53 0.02 12.98
C SER A 8 -20.65 0.75 13.99
N THR A 9 -20.34 0.05 15.08
CA THR A 9 -19.26 0.42 15.99
C THR A 9 -18.27 -0.72 16.18
N ASN A 10 -18.43 -1.85 15.50
CA ASN A 10 -17.51 -2.98 15.66
C ASN A 10 -16.36 -2.87 14.65
N ALA A 11 -15.12 -2.90 15.12
CA ALA A 11 -13.96 -2.76 14.24
C ALA A 11 -13.88 -3.83 13.12
N LYS A 12 -14.40 -5.04 13.34
CA LYS A 12 -14.39 -6.13 12.33
C LYS A 12 -15.34 -5.85 11.18
N ASP A 13 -16.55 -5.37 11.49
CA ASP A 13 -17.54 -5.03 10.46
C ASP A 13 -17.03 -3.84 9.63
N ILE A 14 -16.49 -2.81 10.29
CA ILE A 14 -15.87 -1.64 9.64
C ILE A 14 -14.66 -2.05 8.78
N ALA A 15 -13.81 -2.96 9.27
CA ALA A 15 -12.69 -3.51 8.50
C ALA A 15 -13.14 -4.24 7.22
N VAL A 16 -14.21 -5.03 7.29
CA VAL A 16 -14.77 -5.70 6.10
C VAL A 16 -15.31 -4.67 5.10
N LEU A 17 -15.93 -3.58 5.56
CA LEU A 17 -16.35 -2.48 4.70
C LEU A 17 -15.16 -1.80 4.00
N TYR A 18 -14.06 -1.55 4.73
CA TYR A 18 -12.81 -1.08 4.14
C TYR A 18 -12.28 -2.03 3.06
N PHE A 19 -12.29 -3.35 3.28
CA PHE A 19 -11.84 -4.31 2.26
C PHE A 19 -12.70 -4.30 1.00
N ILE A 20 -14.04 -4.25 1.13
CA ILE A 20 -14.95 -4.21 -0.01
C ILE A 20 -14.71 -2.93 -0.82
N PHE A 21 -14.62 -1.79 -0.13
CA PHE A 21 -14.34 -0.50 -0.75
C PHE A 21 -12.98 -0.48 -1.46
N ALA A 22 -11.95 -1.03 -0.80
CA ALA A 22 -10.60 -1.08 -1.33
C ALA A 22 -10.52 -1.96 -2.58
N LEU A 23 -11.15 -3.13 -2.57
CA LEU A 23 -11.21 -4.02 -3.73
C LEU A 23 -11.92 -3.34 -4.91
N PHE A 24 -13.07 -2.70 -4.65
CA PHE A 24 -13.81 -1.97 -5.67
C PHE A 24 -12.97 -0.86 -6.32
N SER A 25 -12.35 -0.01 -5.49
CA SER A 25 -11.53 1.10 -5.97
C SER A 25 -10.25 0.64 -6.64
N GLY A 26 -9.65 -0.45 -6.16
CA GLY A 26 -8.48 -1.07 -6.78
C GLY A 26 -8.76 -1.66 -8.16
N MET A 27 -9.94 -2.25 -8.36
CA MET A 27 -10.37 -2.67 -9.70
C MET A 27 -10.54 -1.48 -10.64
N ALA A 28 -11.14 -0.38 -10.17
CA ALA A 28 -11.26 0.85 -10.96
C ALA A 28 -9.89 1.45 -11.31
N GLY A 29 -8.97 1.52 -10.34
CA GLY A 29 -7.60 1.98 -10.56
C GLY A 29 -6.81 1.10 -11.53
N THR A 30 -7.04 -0.22 -11.49
CA THR A 30 -6.43 -1.17 -12.44
C THR A 30 -7.05 -1.07 -13.83
N ALA A 31 -8.35 -0.78 -13.94
CA ALA A 31 -8.97 -0.52 -15.24
C ALA A 31 -8.35 0.72 -15.91
N MET A 32 -8.10 1.79 -15.13
CA MET A 32 -7.39 2.97 -15.63
C MET A 32 -5.95 2.64 -16.05
N SER A 33 -5.22 1.82 -15.28
CA SER A 33 -3.86 1.40 -15.67
C SER A 33 -3.82 0.58 -16.95
N LEU A 34 -4.82 -0.29 -17.16
CA LEU A 34 -4.93 -1.05 -18.39
C LEU A 34 -5.16 -0.12 -19.59
N ILE A 35 -6.04 0.88 -19.47
CA ILE A 35 -6.26 1.86 -20.55
C ILE A 35 -4.98 2.63 -20.85
N ILE A 36 -4.25 3.08 -19.82
CA ILE A 36 -2.95 3.74 -19.99
C ILE A 36 -1.97 2.83 -20.75
N ARG A 37 -1.88 1.54 -20.40
CA ARG A 37 -0.96 0.61 -21.07
C ARG A 37 -1.42 0.23 -22.47
N MET A 38 -2.72 0.19 -22.74
CA MET A 38 -3.25 0.00 -24.09
C MET A 38 -2.91 1.19 -24.99
N GLU A 39 -3.05 2.43 -24.49
CA GLU A 39 -2.65 3.62 -25.26
C GLU A 39 -1.13 3.62 -25.52
N LEU A 40 -0.33 3.24 -24.51
CA LEU A 40 1.13 3.17 -24.63
C LEU A 40 1.65 1.87 -25.26
N ALA A 41 0.85 1.14 -26.04
CA ALA A 41 1.31 -0.11 -26.65
C ALA A 41 2.12 0.12 -27.93
N ALA A 42 1.85 1.19 -28.66
CA ALA A 42 2.52 1.60 -29.89
C ALA A 42 2.57 3.14 -29.98
N PRO A 43 3.56 3.72 -30.71
CA PRO A 43 3.62 5.16 -30.91
C PRO A 43 2.44 5.65 -31.76
N GLY A 44 2.06 6.92 -31.58
CA GLY A 44 0.87 7.53 -32.14
C GLY A 44 -0.41 7.24 -31.33
N VAL A 45 -1.53 7.77 -31.80
CA VAL A 45 -2.85 7.61 -31.18
C VAL A 45 -3.38 6.19 -31.38
N GLN A 46 -3.75 5.51 -30.29
CA GLN A 46 -4.27 4.14 -30.35
C GLN A 46 -5.77 4.06 -30.06
N TYR A 47 -6.18 4.39 -28.83
CA TYR A 47 -7.53 4.19 -28.32
C TYR A 47 -8.20 5.49 -27.85
N LEU A 48 -7.42 6.46 -27.37
CA LEU A 48 -7.95 7.70 -26.77
C LEU A 48 -8.27 8.80 -27.80
N GLY A 49 -8.21 8.51 -29.11
CA GLY A 49 -8.62 9.44 -30.17
C GLY A 49 -7.83 10.77 -30.18
N GLY A 50 -6.61 10.78 -29.67
CA GLY A 50 -5.75 11.97 -29.57
C GLY A 50 -6.02 12.84 -28.35
N ASN A 51 -6.87 12.40 -27.42
CA ASN A 51 -7.17 13.13 -26.20
C ASN A 51 -6.09 12.94 -25.13
N ASN A 52 -5.02 13.72 -25.24
CA ASN A 52 -3.89 13.71 -24.31
C ASN A 52 -4.26 14.15 -22.88
N GLN A 53 -5.28 15.00 -22.74
CA GLN A 53 -5.78 15.40 -21.42
C GLN A 53 -6.43 14.21 -20.70
N LEU A 54 -7.26 13.43 -21.41
CA LEU A 54 -7.86 12.22 -20.85
C LEU A 54 -6.80 11.20 -20.39
N PHE A 55 -5.70 11.06 -21.13
CA PHE A 55 -4.56 10.25 -20.67
C PHE A 55 -4.04 10.72 -19.30
N ASN A 56 -3.81 12.02 -19.12
CA ASN A 56 -3.36 12.56 -17.84
C ASN A 56 -4.39 12.35 -16.73
N VAL A 57 -5.69 12.53 -17.01
CA VAL A 57 -6.77 12.26 -16.05
C VAL A 57 -6.77 10.80 -15.61
N LEU A 58 -6.59 9.86 -16.54
CA LEU A 58 -6.48 8.43 -16.23
C LEU A 58 -5.23 8.14 -15.40
N VAL A 59 -4.09 8.77 -15.69
CA VAL A 59 -2.85 8.63 -14.92
C VAL A 59 -3.05 9.11 -13.48
N VAL A 60 -3.69 10.27 -13.28
CA VAL A 60 -4.01 10.78 -11.93
C VAL A 60 -5.01 9.87 -11.23
N GLY A 61 -6.09 9.50 -11.89
CA GLY A 61 -7.11 8.61 -11.35
C GLY A 61 -6.54 7.26 -10.91
N HIS A 62 -5.72 6.63 -11.75
CA HIS A 62 -5.00 5.40 -11.39
C HIS A 62 -4.16 5.58 -10.14
N ALA A 63 -3.30 6.60 -10.10
CA ALA A 63 -2.39 6.82 -8.99
C ALA A 63 -3.14 7.08 -7.68
N VAL A 64 -4.12 7.98 -7.68
CA VAL A 64 -4.90 8.34 -6.50
C VAL A 64 -5.74 7.16 -6.02
N LEU A 65 -6.41 6.44 -6.93
CA LEU A 65 -7.21 5.25 -6.57
C LEU A 65 -6.34 4.14 -5.97
N MET A 66 -5.17 3.85 -6.56
CA MET A 66 -4.33 2.77 -6.05
C MET A 66 -3.71 3.09 -4.69
N ILE A 67 -3.29 4.35 -4.46
CA ILE A 67 -2.67 4.77 -3.20
C ILE A 67 -3.73 4.94 -2.10
N PHE A 68 -4.61 5.94 -2.27
CA PHE A 68 -5.50 6.42 -1.21
C PHE A 68 -6.79 5.61 -1.09
N PHE A 69 -7.17 4.86 -2.13
CA PHE A 69 -8.44 4.12 -2.15
C PHE A 69 -8.27 2.60 -2.12
N LEU A 70 -7.12 2.04 -2.51
CA LEU A 70 -6.81 0.61 -2.40
C LEU A 70 -5.82 0.33 -1.26
N VAL A 71 -4.58 0.80 -1.36
CA VAL A 71 -3.51 0.34 -0.45
C VAL A 71 -3.74 0.81 0.98
N MET A 72 -3.98 2.11 1.21
CA MET A 72 -4.24 2.60 2.58
C MET A 72 -5.52 1.97 3.17
N PRO A 73 -6.68 1.96 2.48
CA PRO A 73 -7.89 1.37 3.04
C PRO A 73 -7.78 -0.14 3.25
N ALA A 74 -7.04 -0.90 2.44
CA ALA A 74 -6.89 -2.33 2.65
C ALA A 74 -5.88 -2.67 3.77
N LEU A 75 -4.67 -2.10 3.75
CA LEU A 75 -3.63 -2.42 4.74
C LEU A 75 -3.93 -1.82 6.11
N ILE A 76 -4.30 -0.54 6.15
CA ILE A 76 -4.48 0.19 7.41
C ILE A 76 -5.95 0.12 7.83
N GLY A 77 -6.86 0.42 6.92
CA GLY A 77 -8.31 0.38 7.19
C GLY A 77 -8.83 -1.04 7.44
N GLY A 78 -8.52 -1.99 6.57
CA GLY A 78 -8.99 -3.38 6.63
C GLY A 78 -8.19 -4.19 7.64
N PHE A 79 -6.93 -4.51 7.32
CA PHE A 79 -6.10 -5.36 8.21
C PHE A 79 -5.83 -4.68 9.55
N GLY A 80 -5.56 -3.37 9.58
CA GLY A 80 -5.35 -2.65 10.83
C GLY A 80 -6.56 -2.72 11.76
N ASN A 81 -7.76 -2.35 11.32
CA ASN A 81 -8.95 -2.42 12.19
C ASN A 81 -9.35 -3.85 12.56
N TYR A 82 -9.12 -4.83 11.69
CA TYR A 82 -9.48 -6.21 11.99
C TYR A 82 -8.51 -6.83 12.98
N LEU A 83 -7.20 -6.75 12.71
CA LEU A 83 -6.19 -7.53 13.41
C LEU A 83 -5.61 -6.80 14.61
N LEU A 84 -5.51 -5.47 14.60
CA LEU A 84 -4.87 -4.75 15.72
C LEU A 84 -5.58 -5.00 17.06
N PRO A 85 -6.92 -4.85 17.17
CA PRO A 85 -7.62 -5.18 18.41
C PRO A 85 -7.43 -6.65 18.81
N LEU A 86 -7.49 -7.56 17.84
CA LEU A 86 -7.39 -8.99 18.09
C LEU A 86 -6.00 -9.41 18.58
N MET A 87 -4.95 -8.89 17.96
CA MET A 87 -3.57 -9.19 18.26
C MET A 87 -3.11 -8.62 19.60
N ILE A 88 -3.75 -7.56 20.11
CA ILE A 88 -3.46 -7.01 21.45
C ILE A 88 -4.43 -7.48 22.53
N GLY A 89 -5.42 -8.31 22.17
CA GLY A 89 -6.46 -8.79 23.08
C GLY A 89 -7.48 -7.73 23.50
N ALA A 90 -7.62 -6.64 22.73
CA ALA A 90 -8.63 -5.61 22.95
C ALA A 90 -10.01 -6.09 22.50
N SER A 91 -11.05 -5.77 23.28
CA SER A 91 -12.43 -6.12 22.96
C SER A 91 -12.97 -5.41 21.71
N ASP A 92 -12.52 -4.18 21.47
CA ASP A 92 -12.76 -3.35 20.29
C ASP A 92 -11.70 -2.22 20.22
N MET A 93 -11.83 -1.28 19.28
CA MET A 93 -11.04 -0.05 19.21
C MET A 93 -11.48 1.00 20.27
N SER A 94 -10.59 1.90 20.67
CA SER A 94 -10.86 2.91 21.71
C SER A 94 -11.91 3.95 21.30
N PHE A 95 -11.95 4.33 20.02
CA PHE A 95 -12.93 5.29 19.49
C PHE A 95 -13.76 4.67 18.36
N PRO A 96 -14.75 3.82 18.67
CA PRO A 96 -15.52 3.07 17.68
C PRO A 96 -16.26 3.92 16.65
N ARG A 97 -16.87 5.04 17.07
CA ARG A 97 -17.60 5.94 16.17
C ARG A 97 -16.66 6.72 15.26
N LEU A 98 -15.49 7.07 15.77
CA LEU A 98 -14.42 7.73 15.02
C LEU A 98 -13.85 6.77 13.95
N ASN A 99 -13.77 5.48 14.28
CA ASN A 99 -13.47 4.44 13.30
C ASN A 99 -14.52 4.36 12.18
N ASN A 100 -15.81 4.39 12.54
CA ASN A 100 -16.90 4.29 11.59
C ASN A 100 -16.93 5.50 10.63
N ILE A 101 -16.84 6.73 11.15
CA ILE A 101 -16.81 7.92 10.29
C ILE A 101 -15.55 7.96 9.42
N GLY A 102 -14.42 7.44 9.90
CA GLY A 102 -13.21 7.26 9.08
C GLY A 102 -13.53 6.51 7.79
N PHE A 103 -14.18 5.34 7.91
CA PHE A 103 -14.61 4.58 6.73
C PHE A 103 -15.60 5.37 5.85
N TRP A 104 -16.66 5.92 6.47
CA TRP A 104 -17.73 6.56 5.72
C TRP A 104 -17.32 7.84 4.99
N LEU A 105 -16.21 8.47 5.35
CA LEU A 105 -15.64 9.59 4.59
C LEU A 105 -14.98 9.17 3.27
N LEU A 106 -14.58 7.90 3.12
CA LEU A 106 -14.00 7.40 1.87
C LEU A 106 -15.03 7.31 0.74
N VAL A 107 -16.30 7.06 1.05
CA VAL A 107 -17.39 7.00 0.06
C VAL A 107 -17.59 8.34 -0.65
N PRO A 108 -17.85 9.48 0.03
CA PRO A 108 -17.91 10.76 -0.63
C PRO A 108 -16.57 11.18 -1.25
N ALA A 109 -15.42 10.75 -0.69
CA ALA A 109 -14.12 10.99 -1.33
C ALA A 109 -14.05 10.37 -2.74
N LEU A 110 -14.54 9.13 -2.88
CA LEU A 110 -14.57 8.42 -4.16
C LEU A 110 -15.55 9.08 -5.12
N VAL A 111 -16.72 9.51 -4.62
CA VAL A 111 -17.69 10.26 -5.43
C VAL A 111 -17.10 11.57 -5.93
N CYS A 112 -16.39 12.33 -5.08
CA CYS A 112 -15.69 13.55 -5.49
C CYS A 112 -14.64 13.25 -6.56
N LEU A 113 -13.82 12.20 -6.40
CA LEU A 113 -12.80 11.84 -7.37
C LEU A 113 -13.40 11.40 -8.72
N VAL A 114 -14.44 10.57 -8.72
CA VAL A 114 -15.11 10.14 -9.96
C VAL A 114 -15.83 11.32 -10.61
N THR A 115 -16.46 12.20 -9.83
CA THR A 115 -17.09 13.41 -10.39
C THR A 115 -16.02 14.35 -10.97
N SER A 116 -14.87 14.47 -10.31
CA SER A 116 -13.71 15.21 -10.81
C SER A 116 -13.30 14.72 -12.20
N THR A 117 -13.25 13.41 -12.45
CA THR A 117 -12.88 12.89 -13.78
C THR A 117 -13.95 13.11 -14.85
N LEU A 118 -15.22 13.32 -14.47
CA LEU A 118 -16.34 13.48 -15.39
C LEU A 118 -16.66 14.94 -15.73
N VAL A 119 -16.35 15.89 -14.84
CA VAL A 119 -16.64 17.31 -15.07
C VAL A 119 -15.53 17.99 -15.89
N GLU A 120 -15.96 18.83 -16.82
CA GLU A 120 -15.10 19.55 -17.77
C GLU A 120 -14.13 18.62 -18.52
N SER A 121 -12.84 18.66 -18.15
CA SER A 121 -11.77 17.90 -18.79
C SER A 121 -10.98 17.04 -17.81
N GLY A 122 -11.47 16.86 -16.57
CA GLY A 122 -10.77 16.11 -15.53
C GLY A 122 -9.49 16.77 -15.00
N ALA A 123 -8.97 16.26 -13.89
CA ALA A 123 -7.73 16.73 -13.28
C ALA A 123 -6.51 16.09 -13.96
N GLY A 124 -5.98 16.74 -15.00
CA GLY A 124 -4.82 16.28 -15.79
C GLY A 124 -3.47 16.79 -15.26
N THR A 125 -3.31 16.93 -13.95
CA THR A 125 -2.21 17.67 -13.32
C THR A 125 -1.04 16.79 -12.84
N GLY A 126 -1.17 15.47 -12.97
CA GLY A 126 -0.34 14.50 -12.23
C GLY A 126 -0.80 14.32 -10.79
N TRP A 127 -0.52 13.17 -10.18
CA TRP A 127 -0.98 12.86 -8.80
C TRP A 127 -0.41 13.80 -7.73
N THR A 128 0.66 14.53 -8.09
CA THR A 128 1.29 15.54 -7.24
C THR A 128 0.55 16.88 -7.27
N VAL A 129 -0.31 17.12 -8.28
CA VAL A 129 -1.19 18.31 -8.38
C VAL A 129 -0.41 19.64 -8.31
N TYR A 130 0.71 19.73 -9.03
CA TYR A 130 1.59 20.91 -8.96
C TYR A 130 1.00 22.18 -9.61
N PRO A 131 1.02 23.33 -8.91
CA PRO A 131 0.83 24.63 -9.56
C PRO A 131 2.06 24.98 -10.42
N PRO A 132 1.94 25.86 -11.44
CA PRO A 132 0.71 26.54 -11.88
C PRO A 132 -0.18 25.67 -12.80
N LEU A 133 0.23 24.42 -13.10
CA LEU A 133 -0.57 23.53 -13.95
C LEU A 133 -1.91 23.19 -13.30
N SER A 134 -1.94 23.04 -11.98
CA SER A 134 -3.17 22.82 -11.21
C SER A 134 -3.91 24.11 -10.83
N SER A 135 -3.42 25.30 -11.20
CA SER A 135 -4.08 26.58 -10.93
C SER A 135 -5.19 26.90 -11.95
N ILE A 136 -5.97 27.94 -11.67
CA ILE A 136 -7.16 28.34 -12.47
C ILE A 136 -6.82 28.72 -13.91
N GLN A 137 -5.60 29.23 -14.17
CA GLN A 137 -5.15 29.65 -15.50
C GLN A 137 -4.92 28.46 -16.44
N SER A 138 -4.58 27.29 -15.88
CA SER A 138 -4.28 26.06 -16.64
C SER A 138 -5.43 25.05 -16.58
N HIS A 139 -6.12 24.95 -15.43
CA HIS A 139 -7.28 24.08 -15.21
C HIS A 139 -8.42 24.90 -14.58
N SER A 140 -9.28 25.46 -15.43
CA SER A 140 -10.17 26.58 -15.09
C SER A 140 -11.45 26.25 -14.32
N GLY A 141 -11.91 25.01 -14.28
CA GLY A 141 -13.11 24.71 -13.50
C GLY A 141 -12.95 23.55 -12.53
N PRO A 142 -14.07 23.00 -12.05
CA PRO A 142 -14.16 22.46 -10.70
C PRO A 142 -13.52 21.08 -10.54
N SER A 143 -12.96 20.52 -11.61
CA SER A 143 -12.40 19.17 -11.59
C SER A 143 -11.26 19.04 -10.58
N VAL A 144 -10.29 19.94 -10.59
CA VAL A 144 -9.16 19.89 -9.64
C VAL A 144 -9.63 20.19 -8.21
N ASP A 145 -10.65 21.03 -8.04
CA ASP A 145 -11.22 21.31 -6.71
C ASP A 145 -11.87 20.04 -6.11
N LEU A 146 -12.62 19.28 -6.92
CA LEU A 146 -13.18 18.00 -6.52
C LEU A 146 -12.09 16.95 -6.23
N ALA A 147 -10.98 16.95 -6.96
CA ALA A 147 -9.83 16.10 -6.66
C ALA A 147 -9.16 16.49 -5.33
N ILE A 148 -9.03 17.79 -5.05
CA ILE A 148 -8.54 18.30 -3.76
C ILE A 148 -9.49 17.87 -2.63
N PHE A 149 -10.81 18.01 -2.79
CA PHE A 149 -11.78 17.54 -1.80
C PHE A 149 -11.70 16.02 -1.57
N ALA A 150 -11.47 15.23 -2.61
CA ALA A 150 -11.23 13.80 -2.45
C ALA A 150 -10.00 13.54 -1.56
N LEU A 151 -8.88 14.25 -1.80
CA LEU A 151 -7.67 14.16 -0.97
C LEU A 151 -7.89 14.65 0.47
N HIS A 152 -8.69 15.70 0.69
CA HIS A 152 -9.06 16.14 2.04
C HIS A 152 -9.84 15.06 2.78
N LEU A 153 -10.85 14.46 2.14
CA LEU A 153 -11.69 13.45 2.78
C LEU A 153 -10.91 12.17 3.09
N THR A 154 -10.02 11.72 2.20
CA THR A 154 -9.11 10.60 2.50
C THR A 154 -8.11 10.94 3.60
N SER A 155 -7.62 12.19 3.64
CA SER A 155 -6.73 12.67 4.71
C SER A 155 -7.43 12.66 6.07
N ILE A 156 -8.67 13.14 6.15
CA ILE A 156 -9.45 13.12 7.39
C ILE A 156 -9.70 11.66 7.82
N SER A 157 -10.11 10.78 6.90
CA SER A 157 -10.29 9.35 7.18
C SER A 157 -9.04 8.73 7.82
N SER A 158 -7.89 8.88 7.18
CA SER A 158 -6.64 8.28 7.64
C SER A 158 -6.09 8.91 8.92
N LEU A 159 -6.26 10.23 9.12
CA LEU A 159 -5.87 10.93 10.35
C LEU A 159 -6.70 10.48 11.56
N LEU A 160 -8.02 10.37 11.38
CA LEU A 160 -8.92 9.85 12.41
C LEU A 160 -8.54 8.40 12.76
N GLY A 161 -8.35 7.55 11.74
CA GLY A 161 -7.86 6.18 11.94
C GLY A 161 -6.56 6.13 12.73
N ALA A 162 -5.57 6.95 12.37
CA ALA A 162 -4.28 7.02 13.03
C ALA A 162 -4.40 7.37 14.54
N ILE A 163 -5.19 8.39 14.89
CA ILE A 163 -5.45 8.75 16.29
C ILE A 163 -6.06 7.56 17.05
N ASN A 164 -7.03 6.87 16.44
CA ASN A 164 -7.67 5.71 17.05
C ASN A 164 -6.69 4.53 17.24
N PHE A 165 -5.85 4.23 16.26
CA PHE A 165 -4.83 3.19 16.36
C PHE A 165 -3.81 3.46 17.46
N ILE A 166 -3.32 4.70 17.57
CA ILE A 166 -2.36 5.10 18.60
C ILE A 166 -2.97 4.88 19.99
N VAL A 167 -4.15 5.45 20.24
CA VAL A 167 -4.79 5.34 21.57
C VAL A 167 -5.15 3.90 21.90
N THR A 168 -5.69 3.15 20.94
CA THR A 168 -6.03 1.73 21.14
C THR A 168 -4.79 0.91 21.48
N THR A 169 -3.69 1.07 20.73
CA THR A 169 -2.44 0.34 20.97
C THR A 169 -1.80 0.71 22.30
N LEU A 170 -1.89 1.99 22.71
CA LEU A 170 -1.29 2.45 23.96
C LEU A 170 -2.11 2.06 25.19
N ASN A 171 -3.44 2.08 25.09
CA ASN A 171 -4.32 2.01 26.26
C ASN A 171 -5.11 0.70 26.40
N MET A 172 -5.29 -0.08 25.32
CA MET A 172 -6.18 -1.25 25.30
C MET A 172 -5.46 -2.60 25.15
N ARG A 173 -4.15 -2.66 25.43
CA ARG A 173 -3.43 -3.94 25.46
C ARG A 173 -3.93 -4.81 26.60
N THR A 174 -3.90 -6.12 26.39
CA THR A 174 -4.27 -7.09 27.40
C THR A 174 -3.24 -7.19 28.55
N ASN A 175 -3.66 -7.83 29.64
CA ASN A 175 -2.84 -8.05 30.82
C ASN A 175 -1.60 -8.90 30.48
N GLY A 176 -0.41 -8.38 30.78
CA GLY A 176 0.87 -9.04 30.52
C GLY A 176 1.57 -8.63 29.21
N MET A 177 0.88 -7.89 28.34
CA MET A 177 1.44 -7.40 27.08
C MET A 177 2.09 -6.02 27.25
N THR A 178 3.39 -6.02 27.54
CA THR A 178 4.22 -4.80 27.48
C THR A 178 4.49 -4.40 26.02
N MET A 179 4.94 -3.16 25.78
CA MET A 179 5.26 -2.70 24.42
C MET A 179 6.28 -3.60 23.71
N HIS A 180 7.27 -4.14 24.44
CA HIS A 180 8.27 -5.05 23.88
C HIS A 180 7.72 -6.44 23.50
N LYS A 181 6.52 -6.80 23.98
CA LYS A 181 5.85 -8.07 23.66
C LYS A 181 4.77 -7.90 22.57
N LEU A 182 4.64 -6.73 21.96
CA LEU A 182 3.68 -6.48 20.89
C LEU A 182 4.07 -7.24 19.60
N PRO A 183 3.10 -7.80 18.86
CA PRO A 183 3.36 -8.40 17.56
C PRO A 183 3.91 -7.39 16.55
N LEU A 184 4.80 -7.85 15.65
CA LEU A 184 5.42 -6.98 14.64
C LEU A 184 4.43 -6.25 13.72
N PHE A 185 3.28 -6.85 13.40
CA PHE A 185 2.23 -6.17 12.63
C PHE A 185 1.60 -5.01 13.42
N VAL A 186 1.38 -5.18 14.73
CA VAL A 186 0.86 -4.09 15.59
C VAL A 186 1.88 -2.95 15.67
N TRP A 187 3.18 -3.26 15.83
CA TRP A 187 4.24 -2.26 15.76
C TRP A 187 4.27 -1.52 14.42
N ALA A 188 4.09 -2.24 13.31
CA ALA A 188 4.04 -1.64 11.98
C ALA A 188 2.87 -0.64 11.84
N ILE A 189 1.65 -1.03 12.24
CA ILE A 189 0.50 -0.12 12.25
C ILE A 189 0.70 1.05 13.20
N PHE A 190 1.29 0.82 14.38
CA PHE A 190 1.57 1.86 15.36
C PHE A 190 2.52 2.94 14.83
N ILE A 191 3.63 2.53 14.19
CA ILE A 191 4.58 3.46 13.56
C ILE A 191 3.89 4.20 12.41
N THR A 192 3.17 3.47 11.56
CA THR A 192 2.41 4.04 10.43
C THR A 192 1.41 5.11 10.89
N ALA A 193 0.73 4.89 12.02
CA ALA A 193 -0.19 5.86 12.59
C ALA A 193 0.51 7.14 13.04
N PHE A 194 1.73 7.07 13.60
CA PHE A 194 2.51 8.28 13.89
C PHE A 194 2.93 9.02 12.63
N LEU A 195 3.35 8.30 11.58
CA LEU A 195 3.69 8.92 10.31
C LEU A 195 2.49 9.69 9.75
N LEU A 196 1.31 9.06 9.72
CA LEU A 196 0.06 9.67 9.25
C LEU A 196 -0.31 10.92 10.06
N LEU A 197 -0.22 10.84 11.38
CA LEU A 197 -0.52 11.96 12.28
C LEU A 197 0.38 13.17 12.02
N LEU A 198 1.66 12.93 11.70
CA LEU A 198 2.66 13.97 11.50
C LEU A 198 2.75 14.48 10.05
N SER A 199 2.38 13.66 9.05
CA SER A 199 2.52 14.01 7.63
C SER A 199 1.24 14.63 7.01
N LEU A 200 0.06 14.10 7.34
CA LEU A 200 -1.21 14.53 6.72
C LEU A 200 -1.59 16.00 6.96
N PRO A 201 -1.28 16.63 8.11
CA PRO A 201 -1.53 18.06 8.29
C PRO A 201 -0.83 18.92 7.24
N VAL A 202 0.39 18.55 6.82
CA VAL A 202 1.17 19.32 5.84
C VAL A 202 0.58 19.18 4.43
N LEU A 203 0.16 17.97 4.02
CA LEU A 203 -0.60 17.79 2.79
C LEU A 203 -1.87 18.63 2.80
N SER A 204 -2.66 18.52 3.88
CA SER A 204 -3.93 19.22 4.02
C SER A 204 -3.74 20.73 3.93
N ALA A 205 -2.69 21.27 4.53
CA ALA A 205 -2.33 22.68 4.38
C ALA A 205 -1.99 23.04 2.92
N GLY A 206 -1.11 22.28 2.26
CA GLY A 206 -0.68 22.56 0.89
C GLY A 206 -1.82 22.51 -0.12
N VAL A 207 -2.68 21.49 -0.07
CA VAL A 207 -3.84 21.41 -1.00
C VAL A 207 -4.93 22.41 -0.66
N THR A 208 -5.05 22.84 0.61
CA THR A 208 -5.96 23.95 0.97
C THR A 208 -5.43 25.28 0.45
N MET A 209 -4.13 25.57 0.58
CA MET A 209 -3.50 26.75 -0.01
C MET A 209 -3.73 26.78 -1.53
N LEU A 210 -3.62 25.63 -2.20
CA LEU A 210 -3.87 25.53 -3.64
C LEU A 210 -5.35 25.78 -3.97
N LEU A 211 -6.28 25.26 -3.16
CA LEU A 211 -7.70 25.53 -3.31
C LEU A 211 -8.03 27.01 -3.11
N LEU A 212 -7.33 27.68 -2.19
CA LEU A 212 -7.45 29.13 -1.96
C LEU A 212 -6.91 29.93 -3.15
N ASP A 213 -5.75 29.57 -3.70
CA ASP A 213 -5.19 30.23 -4.89
C ASP A 213 -6.11 30.07 -6.10
N ARG A 214 -6.75 28.91 -6.25
CA ARG A 214 -7.71 28.66 -7.33
C ARG A 214 -9.00 29.46 -7.21
N ASN A 215 -9.54 29.62 -5.99
CA ASN A 215 -10.94 30.05 -5.81
C ASN A 215 -11.12 31.37 -5.04
N PHE A 216 -10.09 31.86 -4.34
CA PHE A 216 -10.19 33.00 -3.43
C PHE A 216 -9.20 34.12 -3.74
N ASN A 217 -8.60 34.12 -4.94
CA ASN A 217 -7.64 35.13 -5.40
C ASN A 217 -6.46 35.35 -4.44
N THR A 218 -6.04 34.30 -3.71
CA THR A 218 -4.78 34.31 -2.98
C THR A 218 -3.62 34.00 -3.93
N SER A 219 -2.39 34.16 -3.45
CA SER A 219 -1.18 33.97 -4.26
C SER A 219 -0.06 33.28 -3.46
N PHE A 220 -0.33 32.11 -2.88
CA PHE A 220 0.68 31.28 -2.21
C PHE A 220 1.71 30.73 -3.21
N PHE A 221 1.24 30.26 -4.36
CA PHE A 221 2.05 29.60 -5.40
C PHE A 221 2.08 30.38 -6.72
N GLU A 222 1.20 31.37 -6.87
CA GLU A 222 1.13 32.21 -8.07
C GLU A 222 2.28 33.23 -8.13
N VAL A 223 3.22 33.01 -9.06
CA VAL A 223 4.42 33.85 -9.24
C VAL A 223 4.08 35.31 -9.52
N ALA A 224 3.02 35.58 -10.28
CA ALA A 224 2.57 36.94 -10.58
C ALA A 224 2.14 37.74 -9.33
N GLY A 225 1.74 37.04 -8.25
CA GLY A 225 1.42 37.63 -6.95
C GLY A 225 2.56 37.50 -5.92
N GLY A 226 3.73 37.02 -6.32
CA GLY A 226 4.89 36.80 -5.44
C GLY A 226 4.96 35.42 -4.77
N GLY A 227 4.07 34.49 -5.14
CA GLY A 227 4.11 33.11 -4.67
C GLY A 227 5.20 32.25 -5.34
N ASP A 228 5.42 31.05 -4.80
CA ASP A 228 6.44 30.12 -5.30
C ASP A 228 5.86 28.69 -5.49
N PRO A 229 5.75 28.17 -6.72
CA PRO A 229 5.33 26.79 -6.96
C PRO A 229 6.25 25.74 -6.29
N VAL A 230 7.52 26.07 -6.03
CA VAL A 230 8.45 25.17 -5.34
C VAL A 230 8.02 25.00 -3.88
N LEU A 231 7.41 26.00 -3.23
CA LEU A 231 6.83 25.86 -1.89
C LEU A 231 5.80 24.73 -1.84
N TYR A 232 4.94 24.62 -2.86
CA TYR A 232 4.00 23.49 -2.94
C TYR A 232 4.76 22.15 -3.02
N GLN A 233 5.85 22.07 -3.78
CA GLN A 233 6.65 20.84 -3.85
C GLN A 233 7.26 20.48 -2.49
N TYR A 234 7.75 21.46 -1.72
CA TYR A 234 8.22 21.23 -0.35
C TYR A 234 7.11 20.65 0.53
N LEU A 235 5.94 21.29 0.57
CA LEU A 235 4.81 20.85 1.38
C LEU A 235 4.32 19.46 0.96
N PHE A 236 4.18 19.24 -0.35
CA PHE A 236 3.71 17.98 -0.89
C PHE A 236 4.68 16.85 -0.61
N TRP A 237 5.99 17.03 -0.84
CA TRP A 237 6.95 15.95 -0.63
C TRP A 237 7.28 15.70 0.83
N PHE A 238 7.20 16.72 1.69
CA PHE A 238 7.29 16.53 3.13
C PHE A 238 6.21 15.54 3.63
N PHE A 239 5.03 15.57 3.02
CA PHE A 239 4.04 14.50 3.18
C PHE A 239 4.39 13.25 2.37
N GLY A 240 4.72 13.40 1.09
CA GLY A 240 4.73 12.35 0.10
C GLY A 240 5.79 11.28 0.35
N HIS A 241 6.94 11.64 0.94
CA HIS A 241 7.94 10.64 1.27
C HIS A 241 7.58 9.80 2.52
N PRO A 242 7.13 10.39 3.65
CA PRO A 242 6.48 9.62 4.71
C PRO A 242 5.31 8.76 4.21
N GLU A 243 4.50 9.24 3.27
CA GLU A 243 3.39 8.48 2.69
C GLU A 243 3.86 7.18 2.03
N VAL A 244 4.92 7.20 1.21
CA VAL A 244 5.40 5.95 0.60
C VAL A 244 5.93 4.95 1.64
N TYR A 245 6.39 5.41 2.81
CA TYR A 245 6.70 4.52 3.94
C TYR A 245 5.47 4.01 4.67
N ILE A 246 4.43 4.83 4.83
CA ILE A 246 3.12 4.43 5.35
C ILE A 246 2.54 3.27 4.54
N LEU A 247 2.74 3.27 3.22
CA LEU A 247 2.23 2.22 2.32
C LEU A 247 2.97 0.88 2.47
N ILE A 248 4.24 0.87 2.91
CA ILE A 248 5.07 -0.34 2.92
C ILE A 248 5.32 -0.92 4.33
N ILE A 249 5.33 -0.08 5.38
CA ILE A 249 5.59 -0.53 6.75
C ILE A 249 4.57 -1.60 7.22
N PRO A 250 3.26 -1.46 6.97
CA PRO A 250 2.31 -2.54 7.27
C PRO A 250 2.67 -3.84 6.55
N GLY A 251 3.10 -3.76 5.29
CA GLY A 251 3.61 -4.89 4.52
C GLY A 251 4.80 -5.58 5.19
N PHE A 252 5.73 -4.83 5.79
CA PHE A 252 6.81 -5.40 6.60
C PHE A 252 6.28 -6.18 7.82
N GLY A 253 5.23 -5.68 8.46
CA GLY A 253 4.56 -6.39 9.56
C GLY A 253 3.96 -7.72 9.10
N VAL A 254 3.22 -7.70 7.97
CA VAL A 254 2.62 -8.89 7.34
C VAL A 254 3.68 -9.94 7.01
N VAL A 255 4.72 -9.53 6.27
CA VAL A 255 5.79 -10.45 5.82
C VAL A 255 6.51 -11.08 7.01
N SER A 256 6.73 -10.33 8.09
CA SER A 256 7.35 -10.87 9.31
C SER A 256 6.53 -12.01 9.95
N HIS A 257 5.20 -11.88 9.98
CA HIS A 257 4.30 -12.91 10.48
C HIS A 257 4.28 -14.14 9.58
N ILE A 258 4.19 -13.94 8.26
CA ILE A 258 4.14 -15.04 7.29
C ILE A 258 5.46 -15.82 7.30
N VAL A 259 6.59 -15.11 7.22
CA VAL A 259 7.92 -15.73 7.20
C VAL A 259 8.17 -16.55 8.46
N SER A 260 7.83 -16.05 9.65
CA SER A 260 7.99 -16.81 10.90
C SER A 260 7.08 -18.04 10.96
N THR A 261 5.80 -17.89 10.61
CA THR A 261 4.84 -18.99 10.62
C THR A 261 5.24 -20.12 9.66
N TYR A 262 5.54 -19.79 8.41
CA TYR A 262 5.84 -20.78 7.36
C TYR A 262 7.29 -21.27 7.37
N SER A 263 8.19 -20.64 8.15
CA SER A 263 9.51 -21.18 8.46
C SER A 263 9.53 -22.01 9.76
N LYS A 264 8.41 -22.00 10.51
CA LYS A 264 8.24 -22.64 11.83
C LYS A 264 9.29 -22.19 12.86
N LYS A 265 9.69 -20.92 12.81
CA LYS A 265 10.68 -20.31 13.73
C LYS A 265 10.31 -18.85 14.02
N PRO A 266 10.64 -18.31 15.20
CA PRO A 266 10.43 -16.89 15.49
C PRO A 266 11.27 -16.00 14.57
N VAL A 267 10.87 -14.74 14.41
CA VAL A 267 11.63 -13.75 13.64
C VAL A 267 12.98 -13.51 14.29
N PHE A 268 14.04 -13.55 13.49
CA PHE A 268 15.41 -13.27 13.94
C PHE A 268 15.56 -11.79 14.31
N GLY A 269 15.82 -11.51 15.59
CA GLY A 269 16.02 -10.15 16.09
C GLY A 269 14.74 -9.31 16.09
N GLU A 270 13.66 -9.78 16.72
CA GLU A 270 12.36 -9.08 16.75
C GLU A 270 12.47 -7.63 17.24
N VAL A 271 13.22 -7.36 18.31
CA VAL A 271 13.45 -5.99 18.81
C VAL A 271 14.21 -5.15 17.77
N SER A 272 15.23 -5.72 17.12
CA SER A 272 15.97 -5.04 16.03
C SER A 272 15.05 -4.73 14.84
N MET A 273 14.09 -5.60 14.55
CA MET A 273 13.08 -5.38 13.51
C MET A 273 12.15 -4.20 13.84
N VAL A 274 11.78 -4.03 15.12
CA VAL A 274 11.02 -2.89 15.62
C VAL A 274 11.84 -1.60 15.49
N TYR A 275 13.09 -1.61 15.96
CA TYR A 275 13.97 -0.45 15.83
C TYR A 275 14.23 -0.07 14.38
N ALA A 276 14.41 -1.04 13.49
CA ALA A 276 14.55 -0.76 12.06
C ALA A 276 13.29 -0.10 11.48
N MET A 277 12.07 -0.53 11.84
CA MET A 277 10.83 0.13 11.41
C MET A 277 10.73 1.55 11.96
N ALA A 278 11.08 1.75 13.24
CA ALA A 278 11.06 3.07 13.86
C ALA A 278 12.08 4.02 13.23
N SER A 279 13.30 3.53 12.93
CA SER A 279 14.33 4.28 12.22
C SER A 279 13.91 4.66 10.81
N ILE A 280 13.29 3.74 10.05
CA ILE A 280 12.73 4.06 8.71
C ILE A 280 11.67 5.16 8.85
N GLY A 281 10.76 5.04 9.81
CA GLY A 281 9.72 6.04 10.05
C GLY A 281 10.28 7.42 10.39
N LEU A 282 11.27 7.49 11.28
CA LEU A 282 11.93 8.75 11.67
C LEU A 282 12.70 9.36 10.50
N LEU A 283 13.56 8.57 9.84
CA LEU A 283 14.38 9.04 8.73
C LEU A 283 13.54 9.42 7.51
N GLY A 284 12.34 8.86 7.34
CA GLY A 284 11.40 9.22 6.29
C GLY A 284 10.99 10.70 6.31
N PHE A 285 11.00 11.33 7.48
CA PHE A 285 10.76 12.77 7.63
C PHE A 285 12.00 13.63 7.33
N LEU A 286 13.15 13.04 7.00
CA LEU A 286 14.42 13.74 6.77
C LEU A 286 14.92 13.66 5.33
N VAL A 287 14.16 13.04 4.43
CA VAL A 287 14.63 12.71 3.09
C VAL A 287 13.72 13.20 1.95
N TRP A 288 12.66 13.93 2.27
CA TRP A 288 11.61 14.29 1.31
C TRP A 288 12.12 15.02 0.05
N SER A 289 13.19 15.80 0.16
CA SER A 289 13.68 16.65 -0.92
C SER A 289 14.45 15.89 -2.01
N HIS A 290 14.68 14.57 -1.88
CA HIS A 290 15.23 13.80 -3.01
C HIS A 290 14.30 13.75 -4.22
N HIS A 291 13.01 14.06 -4.05
CA HIS A 291 12.08 14.21 -5.17
C HIS A 291 12.21 15.57 -5.86
N MET A 292 13.14 16.42 -5.42
CA MET A 292 13.30 17.81 -5.84
C MET A 292 14.75 18.10 -6.25
N TYR A 293 15.59 17.10 -6.54
CA TYR A 293 17.00 17.35 -6.88
C TYR A 293 17.22 18.26 -8.09
N ILE A 294 16.22 18.38 -8.97
CA ILE A 294 16.29 19.14 -10.22
C ILE A 294 15.71 20.56 -10.09
N VAL A 295 15.10 20.94 -8.96
CA VAL A 295 14.46 22.27 -8.80
C VAL A 295 15.47 23.40 -8.56
N GLY A 296 16.77 23.12 -8.60
CA GLY A 296 17.82 24.13 -8.41
C GLY A 296 18.27 24.34 -6.96
N LEU A 297 18.14 23.31 -6.11
CA LEU A 297 18.67 23.34 -4.75
C LEU A 297 20.20 23.51 -4.73
N ASP A 298 20.72 24.13 -3.66
CA ASP A 298 22.15 24.29 -3.45
C ASP A 298 22.87 22.92 -3.37
N ALA A 299 24.18 22.93 -3.63
CA ALA A 299 24.97 21.71 -3.70
C ALA A 299 25.01 20.95 -2.36
N ASP A 300 25.08 21.69 -1.25
CA ASP A 300 25.18 21.12 0.09
C ASP A 300 23.87 20.47 0.53
N THR A 301 22.72 21.09 0.23
CA THR A 301 21.39 20.52 0.43
C THR A 301 21.25 19.21 -0.35
N ARG A 302 21.66 19.17 -1.62
CA ARG A 302 21.63 17.93 -2.42
C ARG A 302 22.56 16.86 -1.87
N ALA A 303 23.74 17.22 -1.38
CA ALA A 303 24.68 16.30 -0.73
C ALA A 303 24.13 15.74 0.59
N TYR A 304 23.48 16.57 1.40
CA TYR A 304 22.77 16.17 2.62
C TYR A 304 21.67 15.17 2.30
N PHE A 305 20.74 15.53 1.40
CA PHE A 305 19.60 14.68 1.06
C PHE A 305 20.02 13.37 0.39
N THR A 306 21.11 13.38 -0.39
CA THR A 306 21.71 12.15 -0.93
C THR A 306 22.16 11.23 0.20
N SER A 307 22.95 11.75 1.13
CA SER A 307 23.48 10.98 2.26
C SER A 307 22.35 10.47 3.16
N ALA A 308 21.41 11.34 3.53
CA ALA A 308 20.28 11.00 4.40
C ALA A 308 19.39 9.92 3.76
N THR A 309 19.11 10.02 2.46
CA THR A 309 18.30 9.03 1.73
C THR A 309 19.00 7.67 1.68
N MET A 310 20.30 7.65 1.39
CA MET A 310 21.07 6.39 1.36
C MET A 310 21.15 5.70 2.71
N ILE A 311 21.17 6.45 3.83
CA ILE A 311 21.18 5.86 5.18
C ILE A 311 19.95 4.97 5.43
N ILE A 312 18.79 5.24 4.79
CA ILE A 312 17.59 4.41 4.95
C ILE A 312 17.78 2.99 4.41
N ALA A 313 18.74 2.77 3.51
CA ALA A 313 19.09 1.43 3.04
C ALA A 313 19.60 0.53 4.18
N ILE A 314 20.17 1.10 5.25
CA ILE A 314 20.70 0.34 6.40
C ILE A 314 19.59 -0.35 7.20
N PRO A 315 18.61 0.36 7.81
CA PRO A 315 17.54 -0.30 8.55
C PRO A 315 16.67 -1.18 7.64
N THR A 316 16.48 -0.80 6.37
CA THR A 316 15.78 -1.65 5.39
C THR A 316 16.54 -2.95 5.14
N GLY A 317 17.86 -2.87 4.94
CA GLY A 317 18.75 -4.01 4.78
C GLY A 317 18.74 -4.93 6.00
N ILE A 318 18.79 -4.37 7.22
CA ILE A 318 18.66 -5.14 8.47
C ILE A 318 17.39 -5.98 8.44
N LYS A 319 16.25 -5.42 8.02
CA LYS A 319 14.98 -6.17 7.94
C LYS A 319 15.04 -7.30 6.91
N ILE A 320 15.57 -7.03 5.72
CA ILE A 320 15.74 -8.04 4.66
C ILE A 320 16.62 -9.20 5.15
N PHE A 321 17.76 -8.89 5.77
CA PHE A 321 18.65 -9.91 6.33
C PHE A 321 18.03 -10.66 7.51
N SER A 322 17.28 -9.99 8.38
CA SER A 322 16.53 -10.64 9.47
C SER A 322 15.46 -11.61 8.95
N TRP A 323 14.73 -11.27 7.88
CA TRP A 323 13.80 -12.21 7.26
C TRP A 323 14.54 -13.40 6.64
N LEU A 324 15.64 -13.18 5.92
CA LEU A 324 16.46 -14.27 5.38
C LEU A 324 17.02 -15.18 6.48
N ALA A 325 17.50 -14.61 7.58
CA ALA A 325 17.96 -15.38 8.76
C ALA A 325 16.81 -16.16 9.44
N THR A 326 15.60 -15.61 9.43
CA THR A 326 14.40 -16.31 9.91
C THR A 326 14.08 -17.52 9.03
N ILE A 327 14.17 -17.37 7.70
CA ILE A 327 13.96 -18.46 6.73
C ILE A 327 15.05 -19.52 6.85
N TYR A 328 16.31 -19.11 6.96
CA TYR A 328 17.48 -19.99 6.97
C TYR A 328 17.41 -21.04 8.09
N GLY A 329 17.50 -22.33 7.76
CA GLY A 329 17.42 -23.42 8.75
C GLY A 329 16.03 -23.63 9.34
N GLY A 330 14.97 -23.07 8.72
CA GLY A 330 13.58 -23.40 9.03
C GLY A 330 13.06 -24.57 8.22
N SER A 331 11.89 -25.11 8.61
CA SER A 331 11.14 -26.07 7.81
C SER A 331 10.15 -25.30 6.94
N ILE A 332 10.57 -24.98 5.72
CA ILE A 332 9.81 -24.09 4.84
C ILE A 332 8.60 -24.82 4.25
N ARG A 333 7.39 -24.33 4.59
CA ARG A 333 6.16 -24.76 3.94
C ARG A 333 5.75 -23.75 2.86
N LEU A 334 5.88 -24.15 1.60
CA LEU A 334 5.58 -23.33 0.42
C LEU A 334 4.07 -23.27 0.13
N ALA A 335 3.30 -22.67 1.04
CA ALA A 335 1.92 -22.24 0.76
C ALA A 335 1.91 -20.88 0.05
N THR A 336 0.77 -20.50 -0.52
CA THR A 336 0.60 -19.24 -1.25
C THR A 336 1.13 -18.00 -0.51
N PRO A 337 0.84 -17.77 0.80
CA PRO A 337 1.40 -16.62 1.51
C PRO A 337 2.94 -16.59 1.54
N MET A 338 3.57 -17.76 1.68
CA MET A 338 5.03 -17.86 1.70
C MET A 338 5.65 -17.58 0.31
N LEU A 339 4.98 -17.98 -0.77
CA LEU A 339 5.40 -17.64 -2.13
C LEU A 339 5.38 -16.12 -2.35
N PHE A 340 4.29 -15.45 -1.95
CA PHE A 340 4.23 -13.99 -2.01
C PHE A 340 5.27 -13.32 -1.12
N ALA A 341 5.55 -13.85 0.08
CA ALA A 341 6.59 -13.31 0.96
C ALA A 341 8.00 -13.42 0.36
N ILE A 342 8.36 -14.56 -0.23
CA ILE A 342 9.66 -14.73 -0.89
C ILE A 342 9.77 -13.81 -2.11
N ALA A 343 8.73 -13.74 -2.94
CA ALA A 343 8.70 -12.84 -4.09
C ALA A 343 8.78 -11.37 -3.67
N PHE A 344 8.08 -10.98 -2.60
CA PHE A 344 8.21 -9.67 -1.97
C PHE A 344 9.66 -9.38 -1.61
N LEU A 345 10.35 -10.25 -0.87
CA LEU A 345 11.74 -10.02 -0.45
C LEU A 345 12.65 -9.75 -1.67
N PHE A 346 12.53 -10.59 -2.71
CA PHE A 346 13.33 -10.50 -3.92
C PHE A 346 13.06 -9.21 -4.71
N LEU A 347 11.79 -8.97 -5.08
CA LEU A 347 11.41 -7.84 -5.92
C LEU A 347 11.52 -6.50 -5.19
N PHE A 348 11.24 -6.48 -3.88
CA PHE A 348 11.44 -5.30 -3.05
C PHE A 348 12.92 -4.94 -2.94
N THR A 349 13.84 -5.92 -2.93
CA THR A 349 15.28 -5.65 -2.96
C THR A 349 15.71 -5.07 -4.31
N ILE A 350 15.19 -5.56 -5.44
CA ILE A 350 15.43 -4.95 -6.76
C ILE A 350 14.95 -3.49 -6.78
N GLY A 351 13.73 -3.24 -6.29
CA GLY A 351 13.19 -1.89 -6.13
C GLY A 351 14.06 -1.03 -5.20
N GLY A 352 14.53 -1.58 -4.09
CA GLY A 352 15.39 -0.88 -3.14
C GLY A 352 16.74 -0.50 -3.75
N LEU A 353 17.38 -1.39 -4.50
CA LEU A 353 18.67 -1.12 -5.16
C LEU A 353 18.57 -0.02 -6.21
N THR A 354 17.51 -0.04 -7.02
CA THR A 354 17.23 1.03 -8.00
C THR A 354 16.89 2.35 -7.31
N GLY A 355 16.26 2.29 -6.13
CA GLY A 355 16.02 3.45 -5.27
C GLY A 355 17.29 4.05 -4.69
N VAL A 356 18.27 3.22 -4.29
CA VAL A 356 19.59 3.70 -3.85
C VAL A 356 20.36 4.35 -5.00
N ALA A 357 20.19 3.88 -6.23
CA ALA A 357 20.73 4.57 -7.40
C ALA A 357 20.07 5.95 -7.61
N LEU A 358 18.74 6.04 -7.50
CA LEU A 358 17.99 7.29 -7.57
C LEU A 358 18.26 8.25 -6.40
N ALA A 359 18.65 7.73 -5.25
CA ALA A 359 18.99 8.54 -4.08
C ALA A 359 20.19 9.46 -4.32
N ASN A 360 21.00 9.19 -5.34
CA ASN A 360 22.16 10.00 -5.69
C ASN A 360 21.77 11.21 -6.54
N ALA A 361 21.88 12.42 -5.99
CA ALA A 361 21.51 13.66 -6.69
C ALA A 361 22.24 13.86 -8.03
N SER A 362 23.46 13.33 -8.19
CA SER A 362 24.21 13.42 -9.45
C SER A 362 23.65 12.48 -10.52
N LEU A 363 23.18 11.29 -10.13
CA LEU A 363 22.53 10.35 -11.06
C LEU A 363 21.09 10.75 -11.34
N ASP A 364 20.39 11.33 -10.38
CA ASP A 364 19.00 11.76 -10.57
C ASP A 364 18.89 12.83 -11.67
N VAL A 365 19.94 13.59 -11.97
CA VAL A 365 19.96 14.45 -13.19
C VAL A 365 19.65 13.68 -14.46
N ALA A 366 20.07 12.41 -14.56
CA ALA A 366 19.81 11.56 -15.71
C ALA A 366 18.49 10.76 -15.60
N PHE A 367 17.98 10.54 -14.38
CA PHE A 367 16.85 9.65 -14.14
C PHE A 367 15.55 10.36 -13.75
N HIS A 368 15.63 11.61 -13.28
CA HIS A 368 14.48 12.38 -12.82
C HIS A 368 13.43 12.50 -13.93
N ASP A 369 12.18 12.29 -13.55
CA ASP A 369 11.03 12.26 -14.45
C ASP A 369 11.13 11.32 -15.67
N THR A 370 12.00 10.31 -15.60
CA THR A 370 12.03 9.21 -16.58
C THR A 370 11.22 8.00 -16.11
N TYR A 371 11.04 7.03 -17.01
CA TYR A 371 10.47 5.72 -16.65
C TYR A 371 11.31 4.93 -15.63
N TYR A 372 12.55 5.32 -15.33
CA TYR A 372 13.38 4.65 -14.31
C TYR A 372 12.78 4.83 -12.91
N VAL A 373 12.33 6.06 -12.60
CA VAL A 373 11.63 6.38 -11.34
C VAL A 373 10.29 5.66 -11.26
N VAL A 374 9.57 5.59 -12.38
CA VAL A 374 8.30 4.84 -12.47
C VAL A 374 8.54 3.36 -12.16
N ALA A 375 9.58 2.76 -12.74
CA ALA A 375 9.94 1.37 -12.51
C ALA A 375 10.30 1.12 -11.04
N HIS A 376 11.22 1.91 -10.48
CA HIS A 376 11.60 1.84 -9.06
C HIS A 376 10.37 1.84 -8.16
N PHE A 377 9.49 2.84 -8.34
CA PHE A 377 8.32 3.01 -7.51
C PHE A 377 7.31 1.86 -7.67
N HIS A 378 7.09 1.35 -8.89
CA HIS A 378 6.21 0.19 -9.09
C HIS A 378 6.81 -1.10 -8.53
N TYR A 379 8.12 -1.27 -8.52
CA TYR A 379 8.74 -2.40 -7.82
C TYR A 379 8.50 -2.32 -6.30
N VAL A 380 8.65 -1.16 -5.66
CA VAL A 380 8.43 -1.06 -4.20
C VAL A 380 6.96 -0.93 -3.80
N LEU A 381 6.08 -0.36 -4.65
CA LEU A 381 4.65 -0.24 -4.36
C LEU A 381 3.84 -1.42 -4.88
N SER A 382 3.94 -1.78 -6.16
CA SER A 382 3.22 -2.94 -6.69
C SER A 382 3.78 -4.23 -6.08
N MET A 383 5.09 -4.47 -6.17
CA MET A 383 5.67 -5.72 -5.66
C MET A 383 5.93 -5.70 -4.15
N GLY A 384 5.85 -4.54 -3.51
CA GLY A 384 5.88 -4.42 -2.06
C GLY A 384 4.48 -4.44 -1.44
N ALA A 385 3.70 -3.39 -1.65
CA ALA A 385 2.38 -3.23 -1.03
C ALA A 385 1.33 -4.20 -1.59
N ILE A 386 1.23 -4.39 -2.91
CA ILE A 386 0.19 -5.30 -3.46
C ILE A 386 0.51 -6.78 -3.18
N PHE A 387 1.79 -7.17 -3.24
CA PHE A 387 2.18 -8.54 -2.87
C PHE A 387 1.98 -8.81 -1.38
N SER A 388 2.27 -7.85 -0.51
CA SER A 388 1.96 -7.99 0.91
C SER A 388 0.45 -8.01 1.17
N LEU A 389 -0.37 -7.30 0.38
CA LEU A 389 -1.84 -7.40 0.42
C LEU A 389 -2.33 -8.79 0.03
N PHE A 390 -1.85 -9.37 -1.07
CA PHE A 390 -2.21 -10.74 -1.45
C PHE A 390 -1.72 -11.74 -0.40
N ALA A 391 -0.48 -11.59 0.09
CA ALA A 391 0.06 -12.43 1.14
C ALA A 391 -0.81 -12.38 2.40
N ALA A 392 -1.18 -11.17 2.84
CA ALA A 392 -2.07 -10.94 3.99
C ALA A 392 -3.45 -11.55 3.78
N TYR A 393 -4.04 -11.37 2.59
CA TYR A 393 -5.35 -11.94 2.27
C TYR A 393 -5.33 -13.46 2.31
N TYR A 394 -4.38 -14.10 1.62
CA TYR A 394 -4.26 -15.56 1.64
C TYR A 394 -3.84 -16.10 3.02
N TYR A 395 -3.19 -15.30 3.85
CA TYR A 395 -2.79 -15.71 5.21
C TYR A 395 -3.95 -15.63 6.21
N TRP A 396 -4.70 -14.54 6.23
CA TRP A 396 -5.73 -14.29 7.25
C TRP A 396 -7.16 -14.53 6.78
N SER A 397 -7.47 -14.52 5.48
CA SER A 397 -8.86 -14.67 5.02
C SER A 397 -9.54 -15.97 5.48
N PRO A 398 -8.87 -17.15 5.55
CA PRO A 398 -9.53 -18.34 6.08
C PRO A 398 -9.94 -18.18 7.54
N GLN A 399 -9.14 -17.45 8.34
CA GLN A 399 -9.44 -17.18 9.73
C GLN A 399 -10.55 -16.13 9.90
N ILE A 400 -10.48 -15.04 9.13
CA ILE A 400 -11.43 -13.93 9.16
C ILE A 400 -12.83 -14.38 8.68
N LEU A 401 -12.89 -15.15 7.60
CA LEU A 401 -14.13 -15.53 6.93
C LEU A 401 -14.65 -16.92 7.34
N GLY A 402 -13.83 -17.79 7.91
CA GLY A 402 -14.18 -19.20 8.15
C GLY A 402 -14.27 -20.05 6.88
N LEU A 403 -13.82 -19.50 5.74
CA LEU A 403 -13.98 -20.07 4.42
C LEU A 403 -12.62 -20.22 3.74
N TYR A 404 -12.33 -21.40 3.19
CA TYR A 404 -11.03 -21.72 2.61
C TYR A 404 -11.01 -21.52 1.09
N TYR A 405 -9.95 -20.90 0.58
CA TYR A 405 -9.73 -20.77 -0.87
C TYR A 405 -9.08 -22.03 -1.46
N ASN A 406 -9.18 -22.18 -2.78
CA ASN A 406 -8.49 -23.23 -3.53
C ASN A 406 -7.01 -22.90 -3.71
N GLU A 407 -6.13 -23.69 -3.09
CA GLU A 407 -4.69 -23.43 -3.05
C GLU A 407 -4.05 -23.45 -4.44
N LYS A 408 -4.50 -24.35 -5.33
CA LYS A 408 -3.92 -24.46 -6.68
C LYS A 408 -4.21 -23.21 -7.51
N LEU A 409 -5.44 -22.71 -7.44
CA LEU A 409 -5.82 -21.47 -8.13
C LEU A 409 -5.04 -20.28 -7.58
N ALA A 410 -4.88 -20.20 -6.26
CA ALA A 410 -4.11 -19.15 -5.60
C ALA A 410 -2.63 -19.15 -6.02
N GLN A 411 -2.00 -20.32 -6.16
CA GLN A 411 -0.63 -20.41 -6.68
C GLN A 411 -0.52 -20.05 -8.17
N ILE A 412 -1.49 -20.42 -9.01
CA ILE A 412 -1.52 -19.98 -10.42
C ILE A 412 -1.67 -18.45 -10.48
N GLN A 413 -2.56 -17.88 -9.66
CA GLN A 413 -2.74 -16.44 -9.54
C GLN A 413 -1.43 -15.74 -9.13
N PHE A 414 -0.73 -16.26 -8.12
CA PHE A 414 0.60 -15.81 -7.73
C PHE A 414 1.57 -15.81 -8.92
N TRP A 415 1.72 -16.92 -9.65
CA TRP A 415 2.66 -16.99 -10.76
C TRP A 415 2.30 -16.05 -11.90
N LEU A 416 1.01 -15.89 -12.22
CA LEU A 416 0.54 -14.96 -13.23
C LEU A 416 0.87 -13.51 -12.85
N VAL A 417 0.59 -13.07 -11.62
CA VAL A 417 0.92 -11.70 -11.21
C VAL A 417 2.43 -11.50 -11.11
N PHE A 418 3.18 -12.49 -10.60
CA PHE A 418 4.64 -12.43 -10.51
C PHE A 418 5.29 -12.23 -11.88
N VAL A 419 4.91 -13.05 -12.86
CA VAL A 419 5.45 -12.95 -14.22
C VAL A 419 4.95 -11.68 -14.91
N GLY A 420 3.64 -11.43 -14.89
CA GLY A 420 3.05 -10.27 -15.55
C GLY A 420 3.60 -8.94 -15.03
N ALA A 421 3.71 -8.79 -13.71
CA ALA A 421 4.22 -7.59 -13.08
C ALA A 421 5.73 -7.38 -13.33
N ASN A 422 6.53 -8.42 -13.53
CA ASN A 422 7.93 -8.26 -13.95
C ASN A 422 8.04 -7.91 -15.44
N ILE A 423 7.23 -8.51 -16.31
CA ILE A 423 7.20 -8.19 -17.74
C ILE A 423 6.78 -6.73 -17.97
N ILE A 424 5.90 -6.16 -17.14
CA ILE A 424 5.53 -4.74 -17.21
C ILE A 424 6.61 -3.80 -16.65
N PHE A 425 7.11 -4.03 -15.44
CA PHE A 425 7.93 -3.02 -14.75
C PHE A 425 9.42 -3.15 -15.02
N LEU A 426 9.95 -4.33 -15.37
CA LEU A 426 11.38 -4.47 -15.66
C LEU A 426 11.81 -3.62 -16.87
N PRO A 427 11.09 -3.65 -18.02
CA PRO A 427 11.47 -2.85 -19.19
C PRO A 427 11.44 -1.34 -18.96
N MET A 428 10.70 -0.86 -17.96
CA MET A 428 10.63 0.56 -17.64
C MET A 428 11.99 1.11 -17.17
N HIS A 429 12.86 0.30 -16.55
CA HIS A 429 14.24 0.72 -16.27
C HIS A 429 15.02 0.96 -17.56
N PHE A 430 14.85 0.11 -18.58
CA PHE A 430 15.52 0.27 -19.88
C PHE A 430 14.97 1.47 -20.66
N LEU A 431 13.67 1.74 -20.56
CA LEU A 431 13.07 2.96 -21.10
C LEU A 431 13.63 4.20 -20.40
N GLY A 432 13.71 4.17 -19.07
CA GLY A 432 14.18 5.29 -18.27
C GLY A 432 15.65 5.63 -18.47
N ILE A 433 16.54 4.63 -18.50
CA ILE A 433 17.98 4.85 -18.75
C ILE A 433 18.26 5.35 -20.17
N ASN A 434 17.39 5.04 -21.14
CA ASN A 434 17.43 5.63 -22.49
C ASN A 434 16.71 6.98 -22.59
N GLY A 435 16.27 7.55 -21.47
CA GLY A 435 15.72 8.90 -21.40
C GLY A 435 14.25 9.03 -21.78
N MET A 436 13.44 7.96 -21.74
CA MET A 436 11.99 8.08 -21.95
C MET A 436 11.34 8.90 -20.81
N PRO A 437 10.73 10.06 -21.10
CA PRO A 437 10.04 10.87 -20.08
C PRO A 437 8.77 10.18 -19.58
N ARG A 438 8.38 10.43 -18.33
CA ARG A 438 7.10 9.99 -17.76
C ARG A 438 5.93 10.87 -18.22
N ARG A 439 4.70 10.39 -17.98
CA ARG A 439 3.44 11.15 -18.17
C ARG A 439 3.26 11.70 -19.60
N ILE A 440 3.78 11.01 -20.59
CA ILE A 440 3.55 11.30 -22.01
C ILE A 440 2.57 10.28 -22.59
N PRO A 441 1.52 10.71 -23.32
CA PRO A 441 0.57 9.82 -23.98
C PRO A 441 1.12 9.18 -25.25
N ASP A 442 2.19 9.75 -25.81
CA ASP A 442 2.87 9.30 -27.01
C ASP A 442 4.39 9.47 -26.84
N TYR A 443 5.19 8.74 -27.61
CA TYR A 443 6.64 8.67 -27.45
C TYR A 443 7.36 8.42 -28.79
N PRO A 444 8.64 8.82 -28.92
CA PRO A 444 9.46 8.47 -30.08
C PRO A 444 9.51 6.96 -30.32
N ASP A 445 9.43 6.55 -31.60
CA ASP A 445 9.35 5.15 -32.04
C ASP A 445 10.46 4.24 -31.49
N ALA A 446 11.62 4.81 -31.15
CA ALA A 446 12.73 4.10 -30.50
C ALA A 446 12.33 3.43 -29.17
N PHE A 447 11.29 3.94 -28.49
CA PHE A 447 10.77 3.39 -27.23
C PHE A 447 9.66 2.34 -27.42
N ALA A 448 9.23 2.06 -28.65
CA ALA A 448 8.07 1.21 -28.93
C ALA A 448 8.26 -0.24 -28.45
N GLY A 449 9.45 -0.82 -28.63
CA GLY A 449 9.71 -2.23 -28.30
C GLY A 449 9.43 -2.56 -26.82
N TRP A 450 10.02 -1.79 -25.90
CA TRP A 450 9.83 -2.03 -24.47
C TRP A 450 8.45 -1.64 -23.96
N ASN A 451 7.81 -0.64 -24.59
CA ASN A 451 6.43 -0.31 -24.28
C ASN A 451 5.45 -1.42 -24.67
N TYR A 452 5.62 -2.01 -25.85
CA TYR A 452 4.81 -3.15 -26.29
C TYR A 452 4.92 -4.35 -25.34
N VAL A 453 6.15 -4.72 -24.96
CA VAL A 453 6.40 -5.78 -23.96
C VAL A 453 5.74 -5.46 -22.63
N ALA A 454 5.87 -4.23 -22.14
CA ALA A 454 5.28 -3.84 -20.88
C ALA A 454 3.74 -3.88 -20.92
N SER A 455 3.14 -3.52 -22.05
CA SER A 455 1.69 -3.63 -22.25
C SER A 455 1.20 -5.07 -22.27
N ILE A 456 1.95 -6.02 -22.85
CA ILE A 456 1.66 -7.47 -22.71
C ILE A 456 1.67 -7.89 -21.23
N GLY A 457 2.68 -7.44 -20.47
CA GLY A 457 2.78 -7.70 -19.03
C GLY A 457 1.54 -7.23 -18.25
N SER A 458 0.97 -6.07 -18.63
CA SER A 458 -0.26 -5.56 -18.00
C SER A 458 -1.47 -6.46 -18.21
N PHE A 459 -1.63 -7.07 -19.39
CA PHE A 459 -2.72 -8.01 -19.63
C PHE A 459 -2.58 -9.27 -18.76
N ILE A 460 -1.36 -9.79 -18.62
CA ILE A 460 -1.09 -10.95 -17.74
C ILE A 460 -1.43 -10.60 -16.28
N ALA A 461 -1.03 -9.41 -15.81
CA ALA A 461 -1.35 -8.95 -14.46
C ALA A 461 -2.86 -8.78 -14.24
N VAL A 462 -3.60 -8.25 -15.23
CA VAL A 462 -5.06 -8.11 -15.16
C VAL A 462 -5.75 -9.47 -15.19
N ILE A 463 -5.28 -10.43 -15.99
CA ILE A 463 -5.79 -11.81 -15.97
C ILE A 463 -5.59 -12.43 -14.58
N SER A 464 -4.45 -12.19 -13.93
CA SER A 464 -4.25 -12.62 -12.54
C SER A 464 -5.24 -11.97 -11.59
N LEU A 465 -5.55 -10.68 -11.75
CA LEU A 465 -6.56 -10.00 -10.93
C LEU A 465 -7.95 -10.61 -11.14
N PHE A 466 -8.37 -10.90 -12.37
CA PHE A 466 -9.64 -11.59 -12.62
C PHE A 466 -9.67 -13.00 -12.02
N LEU A 467 -8.55 -13.73 -12.09
CA LEU A 467 -8.43 -15.02 -11.41
C LEU A 467 -8.54 -14.85 -9.89
N PHE A 468 -7.97 -13.79 -9.30
CA PHE A 468 -8.16 -13.48 -7.88
C PHE A 468 -9.64 -13.24 -7.55
N ILE A 469 -10.36 -12.44 -8.35
CA ILE A 469 -11.81 -12.24 -8.14
C ILE A 469 -12.58 -13.56 -8.22
N TYR A 470 -12.21 -14.45 -9.15
CA TYR A 470 -12.78 -15.79 -9.20
C TYR A 470 -12.45 -16.63 -7.96
N ILE A 471 -11.24 -16.52 -7.42
CA ILE A 471 -10.84 -17.18 -6.16
C ILE A 471 -11.66 -16.65 -4.99
N LEU A 472 -11.91 -15.33 -4.92
CA LEU A 472 -12.80 -14.75 -3.91
C LEU A 472 -14.21 -15.35 -4.01
N TYR A 473 -14.75 -15.45 -5.23
CA TYR A 473 -16.04 -16.09 -5.47
C TYR A 473 -16.04 -17.56 -5.03
N ASP A 474 -15.05 -18.35 -5.44
CA ASP A 474 -14.94 -19.76 -5.04
C ASP A 474 -14.80 -19.92 -3.53
N GLN A 475 -14.01 -19.07 -2.86
CA GLN A 475 -13.88 -19.07 -1.41
C GLN A 475 -15.21 -18.76 -0.72
N LEU A 476 -15.96 -17.75 -1.20
CA LEU A 476 -17.22 -17.34 -0.58
C LEU A 476 -18.34 -18.39 -0.73
N VAL A 477 -18.40 -19.07 -1.87
CA VAL A 477 -19.50 -20.01 -2.18
C VAL A 477 -19.13 -21.46 -1.85
N ASN A 478 -17.88 -21.86 -2.08
CA ASN A 478 -17.40 -23.23 -1.88
C ASN A 478 -16.45 -23.38 -0.69
N GLY A 479 -16.23 -22.35 0.14
CA GLY A 479 -15.20 -22.37 1.18
C GLY A 479 -15.29 -23.51 2.20
N LEU A 480 -16.50 -23.92 2.57
CA LEU A 480 -16.71 -25.09 3.44
C LEU A 480 -16.41 -26.41 2.71
N ASN A 481 -16.75 -26.49 1.42
CA ASN A 481 -16.42 -27.65 0.59
C ASN A 481 -14.91 -27.73 0.32
N ASN A 482 -14.26 -26.60 0.13
CA ASN A 482 -12.80 -26.50 0.01
C ASN A 482 -12.09 -26.91 1.31
N LYS A 483 -12.75 -26.77 2.46
CA LYS A 483 -12.26 -27.29 3.74
C LYS A 483 -12.41 -28.81 3.83
N ALA A 484 -13.56 -29.35 3.39
CA ALA A 484 -13.84 -30.79 3.43
C ALA A 484 -13.08 -31.60 2.36
N THR A 485 -12.75 -30.96 1.24
CA THR A 485 -11.97 -31.55 0.15
C THR A 485 -10.51 -31.10 0.24
N ASN A 486 -9.56 -31.93 -0.21
CA ASN A 486 -8.12 -31.59 -0.21
C ASN A 486 -7.74 -30.52 -1.27
N LYS A 487 -8.64 -29.57 -1.57
CA LYS A 487 -8.41 -28.44 -2.48
C LYS A 487 -7.73 -27.25 -1.79
N SER A 488 -7.84 -27.15 -0.46
CA SER A 488 -7.23 -26.10 0.35
C SER A 488 -6.14 -26.63 1.27
N VAL A 489 -5.34 -25.73 1.82
CA VAL A 489 -4.42 -26.02 2.92
C VAL A 489 -5.11 -25.67 4.24
N LEU A 490 -5.42 -26.68 5.05
CA LEU A 490 -6.12 -26.51 6.32
C LEU A 490 -5.21 -25.98 7.44
N TYR A 491 -4.03 -26.56 7.56
CA TYR A 491 -3.07 -26.27 8.62
C TYR A 491 -1.92 -25.44 8.07
N ALA A 492 -1.73 -24.24 8.64
CA ALA A 492 -0.64 -23.34 8.28
C ALA A 492 0.74 -23.92 8.66
N LYS A 493 0.81 -24.71 9.73
CA LYS A 493 2.01 -25.45 10.15
C LYS A 493 1.77 -26.95 10.04
N SER A 494 2.76 -27.69 9.56
CA SER A 494 2.77 -29.16 9.62
C SER A 494 3.22 -29.64 11.00
N PRO A 495 2.98 -30.91 11.36
CA PRO A 495 3.62 -31.54 12.51
C PRO A 495 5.15 -31.37 12.47
N ASP A 496 5.77 -31.31 13.64
CA ASP A 496 7.23 -31.41 13.76
C ASP A 496 7.70 -32.84 13.45
N PHE A 497 8.97 -33.01 13.09
CA PHE A 497 9.48 -34.31 12.59
C PHE A 497 9.26 -35.48 13.55
N VAL A 498 9.25 -35.21 14.86
CA VAL A 498 9.05 -36.20 15.92
C VAL A 498 7.62 -36.25 16.45
N GLU A 499 6.75 -35.34 16.00
CA GLU A 499 5.37 -35.23 16.47
C GLU A 499 4.45 -36.10 15.60
N SER A 500 3.69 -36.99 16.25
CA SER A 500 2.68 -37.78 15.55
C SER A 500 1.46 -36.93 15.17
N ASN A 501 0.69 -37.38 14.18
CA ASN A 501 -0.53 -36.69 13.77
C ASN A 501 -1.59 -36.63 14.89
N GLU A 502 -1.62 -37.63 15.78
CA GLU A 502 -2.53 -37.64 16.93
C GLU A 502 -2.18 -36.52 17.92
N ILE A 503 -0.89 -36.37 18.25
CA ILE A 503 -0.40 -35.29 19.12
C ILE A 503 -0.64 -33.93 18.47
N PHE A 504 -0.37 -33.81 17.17
CA PHE A 504 -0.64 -32.58 16.43
C PHE A 504 -2.14 -32.21 16.44
N THR A 505 -3.04 -33.19 16.35
CA THR A 505 -4.49 -32.95 16.37
C THR A 505 -4.97 -32.38 17.71
N LEU A 506 -4.28 -32.70 18.82
CA LEU A 506 -4.55 -32.11 20.13
C LEU A 506 -4.05 -30.66 20.25
N ASN A 507 -3.08 -30.25 19.41
CA ASN A 507 -2.49 -28.91 19.42
C ASN A 507 -2.28 -28.36 17.99
N THR A 508 -3.38 -28.27 17.24
CA THR A 508 -3.37 -27.99 15.79
C THR A 508 -2.86 -26.60 15.42
N VAL A 509 -3.03 -25.60 16.30
CA VAL A 509 -2.66 -24.21 16.04
C VAL A 509 -1.51 -23.80 16.95
N LYS A 510 -0.28 -23.94 16.46
CA LYS A 510 0.94 -23.45 17.12
C LYS A 510 1.25 -22.02 16.69
N SER A 511 0.45 -21.06 17.14
CA SER A 511 0.64 -19.62 16.83
C SER A 511 1.36 -18.89 17.95
N SER A 512 2.19 -17.91 17.60
CA SER A 512 2.77 -16.94 18.56
C SER A 512 1.82 -15.78 18.87
N TYR A 513 0.71 -15.69 18.15
CA TYR A 513 -0.23 -14.57 18.18
C TYR A 513 -1.68 -15.05 18.30
N ILE A 514 -2.54 -14.22 18.88
CA ILE A 514 -3.88 -14.58 19.36
C ILE A 514 -4.86 -14.84 18.21
N GLU A 515 -4.69 -14.18 17.06
CA GLU A 515 -5.71 -14.11 16.00
C GLU A 515 -6.11 -15.48 15.43
N PHE A 516 -5.19 -16.45 15.37
CA PHE A 516 -5.45 -17.81 14.88
C PHE A 516 -6.02 -18.75 15.96
N LEU A 517 -5.97 -18.36 17.23
CA LEU A 517 -6.55 -19.13 18.34
C LEU A 517 -8.03 -18.81 18.56
N LEU A 518 -8.53 -17.75 17.91
CA LEU A 518 -9.95 -17.38 17.94
C LEU A 518 -10.79 -18.35 17.10
N THR A 519 -12.10 -18.34 17.32
CA THR A 519 -13.06 -19.01 16.44
C THR A 519 -12.95 -18.45 15.02
N SER A 520 -13.37 -19.22 14.02
CA SER A 520 -13.40 -18.80 12.63
C SER A 520 -14.79 -19.00 12.03
N PRO A 521 -15.53 -17.91 11.69
CA PRO A 521 -15.18 -16.50 11.94
C PRO A 521 -15.06 -16.14 13.44
N PRO A 522 -14.29 -15.10 13.81
CA PRO A 522 -14.22 -14.62 15.18
C PRO A 522 -15.59 -14.13 15.67
N ALA A 523 -15.94 -14.45 16.92
CA ALA A 523 -17.15 -13.93 17.56
C ALA A 523 -17.22 -12.39 17.49
N VAL A 524 -18.42 -11.80 17.45
CA VAL A 524 -18.60 -10.34 17.34
C VAL A 524 -17.82 -9.61 18.45
N HIS A 525 -17.96 -10.07 19.69
CA HIS A 525 -17.16 -9.66 20.84
C HIS A 525 -16.32 -10.85 21.33
N SER A 526 -15.02 -10.82 21.07
CA SER A 526 -14.14 -11.98 21.28
C SER A 526 -13.61 -12.10 22.71
N PHE A 527 -13.26 -10.98 23.35
CA PHE A 527 -12.62 -10.96 24.67
C PHE A 527 -13.59 -10.39 25.71
N ASN A 528 -14.50 -11.22 26.20
CA ASN A 528 -15.35 -10.88 27.35
C ASN A 528 -14.52 -10.83 28.65
N THR A 529 -13.58 -11.75 28.77
CA THR A 529 -12.50 -11.77 29.75
C THR A 529 -11.19 -11.44 29.03
N PRO A 530 -10.33 -10.56 29.58
CA PRO A 530 -9.04 -10.24 28.97
C PRO A 530 -8.17 -11.50 28.79
N ALA A 531 -7.52 -11.62 27.63
CA ALA A 531 -6.61 -12.72 27.35
C ALA A 531 -5.31 -12.53 28.15
N VAL A 532 -5.12 -13.27 29.24
CA VAL A 532 -3.93 -13.13 30.09
C VAL A 532 -2.69 -13.64 29.37
N GLN A 533 -1.60 -12.88 29.47
CA GLN A 533 -0.27 -13.24 28.97
C GLN A 533 0.75 -13.22 30.12
N SER A 534 1.70 -14.16 30.14
CA SER A 534 2.84 -14.17 31.06
C SER A 534 3.92 -13.16 30.68
#